data_AF-A0A8J7GZA1-F1
#
_entry.id   AF-A0A8J7GZA1-F1
#
_cell.length_a   1.000
_cell.length_b   1.000
_cell.length_c   1.000
_cell.angle_alpha   90.00
_cell.angle_beta   90.00
_cell.angle_gamma   90.00
#
_symmetry.space_group_name_H-M   'P 1'
#
loop_
_entity.id
_entity.type
_entity.pdbx_description
1 polymer ?
#
loop_
_entity_poly.entity_id
_entity_poly.type
_entity_poly.pdbx_seq_one_letter_code
_entity_poly.pdbx_strand_id
1 'polypeptide(L)'
;MALLVVSAVPAAGRAINFLPVSISDTVAAVDIADRGVVLHVRNGAAAPITVTVSDPGRTPAGNAPTVPTVSVPASGERQVLVTRANVDPATGLATVTYSSATTVTADAYRY
;
A
#
# COMPACT_ATOMS: atom_id res chain seq x y z
N MET A 1 5.96 -0.58 -12.74
CA MET A 1 5.11 -0.23 -11.59
C MET A 1 3.67 -0.47 -12.00
N ALA A 2 2.85 -1.14 -11.19
CA ALA A 2 1.42 -1.31 -11.50
C ALA A 2 0.56 -0.38 -10.62
N LEU A 3 -0.54 0.13 -11.19
CA LEU A 3 -1.52 0.91 -10.45
C LEU A 3 -2.48 -0.05 -9.72
N LEU A 4 -2.56 0.06 -8.40
CA LEU A 4 -3.48 -0.72 -7.58
C LEU A 4 -4.89 -0.17 -7.75
N VAL A 5 -5.84 -1.05 -8.04
CA VAL A 5 -7.27 -0.71 -8.10
C VAL A 5 -7.81 -0.61 -6.68
N VAL A 6 -8.27 0.58 -6.28
CA VAL A 6 -8.85 0.81 -4.96
C VAL A 6 -10.36 0.65 -5.00
N SER A 7 -10.90 -0.17 -4.11
CA SER A 7 -12.35 -0.38 -3.98
C SER A 7 -12.90 0.17 -2.67
N ALA A 8 -14.14 0.69 -2.67
CA ALA A 8 -14.79 1.07 -1.42
C ALA A 8 -15.35 -0.15 -0.68
N VAL A 9 -15.36 -0.08 0.65
CA VAL A 9 -16.09 -1.03 1.50
C VAL A 9 -17.53 -0.50 1.70
N PRO A 10 -18.56 -1.12 1.08
CA PRO A 10 -19.94 -0.71 1.27
C PRO A 10 -20.48 -1.19 2.62
N ALA A 11 -21.61 -0.65 3.07
CA ALA A 11 -22.26 -1.06 4.32
C ALA A 11 -22.65 -2.55 4.34
N ALA A 12 -22.89 -3.15 3.17
CA ALA A 12 -23.15 -4.58 3.03
C ALA A 12 -21.90 -5.47 3.20
N GLY A 13 -20.72 -4.87 3.39
CA GLY A 13 -19.44 -5.56 3.39
C GLY A 13 -18.91 -5.82 1.98
N ARG A 14 -17.62 -6.15 1.89
CA ARG A 14 -16.92 -6.46 0.63
C ARG A 14 -16.04 -7.68 0.83
N ALA A 15 -16.04 -8.59 -0.14
CA ALA A 15 -15.09 -9.67 -0.20
C ALA A 15 -13.68 -9.14 -0.51
N ILE A 16 -12.67 -9.68 0.16
CA ILE A 16 -11.27 -9.34 -0.09
C ILE A 16 -10.85 -9.99 -1.41
N ASN A 17 -10.26 -9.20 -2.30
CA ASN A 17 -9.79 -9.69 -3.60
C ASN A 17 -8.28 -9.49 -3.73
N PHE A 18 -7.53 -10.49 -3.28
CA PHE A 18 -6.07 -10.48 -3.37
C PHE A 18 -5.60 -10.63 -4.82
N LEU A 19 -4.87 -9.64 -5.31
CA LEU A 19 -4.25 -9.66 -6.64
C LEU A 19 -2.72 -9.72 -6.51
N PRO A 20 -2.01 -10.32 -7.49
CA PRO A 20 -0.55 -10.30 -7.51
C PRO A 20 -0.01 -8.86 -7.51
N VAL A 21 1.00 -8.60 -6.70
CA VAL A 21 1.68 -7.30 -6.63
C VAL A 21 2.87 -7.25 -7.59
N SER A 22 3.33 -6.05 -7.93
CA SER A 22 4.67 -5.86 -8.48
C SER A 22 5.65 -5.52 -7.37
N ILE A 23 6.97 -5.63 -7.63
CA ILE A 23 8.01 -5.20 -6.67
C ILE A 23 7.82 -3.71 -6.27
N SER A 24 7.20 -2.93 -7.15
CA SER A 24 6.80 -1.55 -6.94
C SER A 24 5.44 -1.32 -7.57
N ASP A 25 4.48 -0.95 -6.74
CA ASP A 25 3.12 -0.58 -7.12
C ASP A 25 2.83 0.86 -6.72
N THR A 26 1.76 1.42 -7.27
CA THR A 26 1.32 2.80 -7.00
C THR A 26 -0.16 2.86 -6.66
N VAL A 27 -0.54 3.83 -5.83
CA VAL A 27 -1.93 4.20 -5.53
C VAL A 27 -2.14 5.66 -5.90
N ALA A 28 -3.23 5.99 -6.60
CA ALA A 28 -3.49 7.35 -7.02
C ALA A 28 -3.97 8.24 -5.85
N ALA A 29 -3.57 9.51 -5.85
CA ALA A 29 -3.97 10.47 -4.82
C ALA A 29 -5.50 10.62 -4.70
N VAL A 30 -6.22 10.50 -5.82
CA VAL A 30 -7.68 10.56 -5.84
C VAL A 30 -8.33 9.41 -5.07
N ASP A 31 -7.71 8.23 -5.07
CA ASP A 31 -8.21 7.06 -4.35
C ASP A 31 -7.85 7.11 -2.85
N ILE A 32 -6.69 7.70 -2.53
CA ILE A 32 -6.24 7.94 -1.15
C ILE A 32 -7.16 8.94 -0.44
N ALA A 33 -7.52 10.02 -1.14
CA ALA A 33 -8.38 11.09 -0.61
C ALA A 33 -7.95 11.52 0.81
N ASP A 34 -8.92 11.86 1.68
CA ASP A 34 -8.64 12.35 3.02
C ASP A 34 -8.55 11.26 4.10
N ARG A 35 -9.11 10.07 3.84
CA ARG A 35 -9.14 8.95 4.80
C ARG A 35 -7.99 7.95 4.63
N GLY A 36 -7.29 8.00 3.50
CA GLY A 36 -6.28 7.03 3.14
C GLY A 36 -6.85 5.76 2.52
N VAL A 37 -5.93 4.89 2.11
CA VAL A 37 -6.19 3.56 1.56
C VAL A 37 -5.53 2.54 2.44
N VAL A 38 -6.27 1.48 2.77
CA VAL A 38 -5.72 0.31 3.44
C VAL A 38 -5.25 -0.67 2.38
N LEU A 39 -3.98 -1.01 2.45
CA LEU A 39 -3.38 -2.10 1.69
C LEU A 39 -3.33 -3.34 2.56
N HIS A 40 -4.14 -4.34 2.23
CA HIS A 40 -4.11 -5.64 2.89
C HIS A 40 -3.19 -6.56 2.11
N VAL A 41 -2.03 -6.87 2.70
CA VAL A 41 -0.96 -7.64 2.07
C VAL A 41 -0.93 -9.05 2.65
N ARG A 42 -0.88 -10.04 1.77
CA ARG A 42 -0.67 -11.45 2.09
C ARG A 42 0.66 -11.93 1.52
N ASN A 43 1.44 -12.59 2.37
CA ASN A 43 2.71 -13.18 2.00
C ASN A 43 2.59 -14.71 1.97
N GLY A 44 2.71 -15.31 0.78
CA GLY A 44 2.74 -16.76 0.61
C GLY A 44 4.13 -17.41 0.78
N ALA A 45 5.18 -16.63 1.08
CA ALA A 45 6.54 -17.15 1.22
C ALA A 45 6.79 -17.75 2.61
N ALA A 46 7.79 -18.64 2.69
CA ALA A 46 8.29 -19.23 3.94
C ALA A 46 9.18 -18.27 4.76
N ALA A 47 9.44 -17.06 4.24
CA ALA A 47 10.21 -16.01 4.92
C ALA A 47 9.37 -14.72 4.99
N PRO A 48 9.60 -13.86 6.01
CA PRO A 48 8.93 -12.57 6.07
C PRO A 48 9.34 -11.67 4.89
N ILE A 49 8.44 -10.79 4.48
CA ILE A 49 8.72 -9.73 3.51
C ILE A 49 8.58 -8.36 4.17
N THR A 50 9.23 -7.34 3.61
CA THR A 50 9.01 -5.96 4.01
C THR A 50 8.18 -5.22 2.96
N VAL A 51 7.18 -4.49 3.43
CA VAL A 51 6.37 -3.56 2.66
C VAL A 51 6.77 -2.15 3.10
N THR A 52 7.01 -1.30 2.13
CA THR A 52 7.51 0.06 2.36
C THR A 52 6.63 1.01 1.57
N VAL A 53 6.02 1.98 2.25
CA VAL A 53 5.24 3.04 1.58
C VAL A 53 6.14 4.26 1.49
N SER A 54 6.45 4.69 0.28
CA SER A 54 7.34 5.81 0.02
C SER A 54 6.87 7.07 0.77
N ASP A 55 7.83 7.77 1.35
CA ASP A 55 7.66 9.15 1.78
C ASP A 55 8.45 10.02 0.79
N PRO A 56 7.79 10.92 0.05
CA PRO A 56 8.48 11.75 -0.93
C PRO A 56 9.45 12.77 -0.31
N GLY A 57 9.51 12.89 1.03
CA GLY A 57 10.35 13.88 1.73
C GLY A 57 9.97 15.33 1.42
N ARG A 58 8.84 15.51 0.73
CA ARG A 58 8.25 16.76 0.27
C ARG A 58 6.78 16.84 0.63
N THR A 59 6.37 16.12 1.69
CA THR A 59 5.01 16.23 2.18
C THR A 59 4.76 17.70 2.55
N PRO A 60 3.58 18.27 2.27
CA PRO A 60 3.28 19.66 2.63
C PRO A 60 3.49 19.98 4.12
N ALA A 61 3.62 18.95 4.97
CA ALA A 61 3.88 19.04 6.39
C ALA A 61 5.37 19.20 6.78
N GLY A 62 6.33 19.11 5.84
CA GLY A 62 7.74 19.45 6.08
C GLY A 62 8.54 18.51 6.98
N ASN A 63 8.01 17.32 7.32
CA ASN A 63 8.73 16.34 8.14
C ASN A 63 9.76 15.56 7.31
N ALA A 64 10.90 15.24 7.92
CA ALA A 64 11.90 14.35 7.33
C ALA A 64 11.28 12.97 7.07
N PRO A 65 11.59 12.33 5.92
CA PRO A 65 10.94 11.10 5.53
C PRO A 65 11.25 9.99 6.53
N THR A 66 10.26 9.61 7.32
CA THR A 66 10.31 8.38 8.11
C THR A 66 9.51 7.37 7.31
N VAL A 67 10.21 6.52 6.57
CA VAL A 67 9.56 5.53 5.71
C VAL A 67 9.27 4.30 6.58
N PRO A 68 8.04 4.11 7.10
CA PRO A 68 7.74 2.97 7.95
C PRO A 68 7.86 1.69 7.11
N THR A 69 8.79 0.82 7.48
CA THR A 69 8.87 -0.53 6.94
C THR A 69 7.95 -1.43 7.76
N VAL A 70 6.99 -2.07 7.09
CA VAL A 70 6.09 -3.04 7.72
C VAL A 70 6.52 -4.45 7.36
N SER A 71 6.84 -5.27 8.36
CA SER A 71 7.13 -6.69 8.16
C SER A 71 5.84 -7.51 8.08
N VAL A 72 5.64 -8.19 6.95
CA VAL A 72 4.59 -9.19 6.78
C VAL A 72 5.21 -10.57 7.07
N PRO A 73 4.71 -11.30 8.09
CA PRO A 73 5.30 -12.57 8.47
C PRO A 73 5.20 -13.61 7.34
N ALA A 74 6.03 -14.64 7.42
CA ALA A 74 5.95 -15.81 6.54
C ALA A 74 4.54 -16.42 6.60
N SER A 75 3.99 -16.78 5.45
CA SER A 75 2.63 -17.35 5.32
C SER A 75 1.52 -16.53 6.02
N GLY A 76 1.72 -15.22 6.22
CA GLY A 76 0.83 -14.38 7.00
C GLY A 76 0.40 -13.11 6.29
N GLU A 77 -0.35 -12.28 7.01
CA GLU A 77 -1.01 -11.08 6.48
C GLU A 77 -0.76 -9.86 7.37
N ARG A 78 -0.77 -8.67 6.75
CA ARG A 78 -0.70 -7.36 7.42
C ARG A 78 -1.52 -6.34 6.66
N GLN A 79 -2.10 -5.39 7.40
CA GLN A 79 -2.69 -4.19 6.83
C GLN A 79 -1.73 -3.02 6.97
N VAL A 80 -1.54 -2.27 5.89
CA VAL A 80 -0.65 -1.11 5.79
C VAL A 80 -1.49 0.08 5.36
N LEU A 81 -1.42 1.18 6.09
CA LEU A 81 -2.14 2.40 5.75
C LEU A 81 -1.29 3.26 4.81
N VAL A 82 -1.85 3.61 3.66
CA VAL A 82 -1.32 4.59 2.71
C VAL A 82 -2.11 5.88 2.88
N THR A 83 -1.43 6.96 3.27
CA THR A 83 -2.07 8.24 3.56
C THR A 83 -1.70 9.28 2.51
N ARG A 84 -2.37 10.44 2.57
CA ARG A 84 -2.03 11.59 1.71
C ARG A 84 -0.61 12.09 1.91
N ALA A 85 0.00 11.85 3.07
CA ALA A 85 1.42 12.17 3.30
C ALA A 85 2.36 11.33 2.41
N ASN A 86 1.91 10.15 1.95
CA ASN A 86 2.72 9.30 1.08
C ASN A 86 2.63 9.68 -0.40
N VAL A 87 1.76 10.64 -0.75
CA VAL A 87 1.57 11.10 -2.13
C VAL A 87 2.69 12.06 -2.50
N ASP A 88 3.43 11.72 -3.53
CA ASP A 88 4.37 12.64 -4.15
C ASP A 88 3.59 13.74 -4.90
N PRO A 89 3.74 15.03 -4.51
CA PRO A 89 3.02 16.13 -5.16
C PRO A 89 3.40 16.33 -6.63
N ALA A 90 4.57 15.84 -7.07
CA ALA A 90 5.00 15.95 -8.47
C ALA A 90 4.27 14.95 -9.37
N THR A 91 3.93 13.77 -8.85
CA THR A 91 3.34 12.68 -9.64
C THR A 91 1.87 12.42 -9.31
N GLY A 92 1.39 12.87 -8.15
CA GLY A 92 0.05 12.57 -7.66
C GLY A 92 -0.14 11.10 -7.28
N LEU A 93 0.95 10.38 -7.01
CA LEU A 93 0.94 8.95 -6.68
C LEU A 93 1.64 8.69 -5.35
N ALA A 94 1.14 7.71 -4.60
CA ALA A 94 1.91 7.07 -3.52
C ALA A 94 2.52 5.78 -4.05
N THR A 95 3.79 5.53 -3.74
CA THR A 95 4.50 4.32 -4.16
C THR A 95 4.59 3.33 -3.02
N VAL A 96 4.27 2.08 -3.28
CA VAL A 96 4.46 0.95 -2.36
C VAL A 96 5.50 0.02 -2.95
N THR A 97 6.51 -0.33 -2.18
CA THR A 97 7.54 -1.30 -2.56
C THR A 97 7.51 -2.51 -1.66
N TYR A 98 7.80 -3.66 -2.26
CA TYR A 98 7.85 -4.95 -1.59
C TYR A 98 9.26 -5.52 -1.74
N SER A 99 9.81 -6.15 -0.70
CA SER A 99 11.12 -6.82 -0.80
C SER A 99 11.10 -8.05 -1.70
N SER A 100 9.91 -8.58 -2.01
CA SER A 100 9.66 -9.66 -2.96
C SER A 100 8.21 -9.56 -3.45
N ALA A 101 7.95 -9.99 -4.69
CA ALA A 101 6.61 -10.01 -5.29
C ALA A 101 6.11 -11.42 -5.63
N THR A 102 6.98 -12.44 -5.62
CA THR A 102 6.72 -13.75 -6.24
C THR A 102 5.47 -14.47 -5.69
N THR A 103 5.24 -14.37 -4.39
CA THR A 103 4.12 -15.02 -3.70
C THR A 103 3.31 -14.01 -2.89
N VAL A 104 3.45 -12.73 -3.21
CA VAL A 104 2.82 -11.65 -2.48
C VAL A 104 1.61 -11.19 -3.26
N THR A 105 0.49 -11.08 -2.55
CA THR A 105 -0.75 -10.59 -3.11
C THR A 105 -1.31 -9.51 -2.20
N ALA A 106 -1.94 -8.51 -2.77
CA ALA A 106 -2.55 -7.44 -2.01
C ALA A 106 -3.94 -7.07 -2.52
N ASP A 107 -4.74 -6.51 -1.62
CA ASP A 107 -6.00 -5.84 -1.91
C ASP A 107 -5.93 -4.41 -1.38
N ALA A 108 -6.43 -3.45 -2.15
CA ALA A 108 -6.41 -2.04 -1.79
C ALA A 108 -7.85 -1.52 -1.65
N TYR A 109 -8.18 -0.94 -0.51
CA TYR A 109 -9.54 -0.46 -0.26
C TYR A 109 -9.61 0.78 0.64
N ARG A 110 -10.74 1.48 0.53
CA ARG A 110 -11.11 2.65 1.34
C ARG A 110 -12.39 2.40 2.14
N TYR A 111 -12.51 3.04 3.28
CA TYR A 111 -13.64 2.92 4.21
C TYR A 111 -14.33 4.26 4.52
#